data_AF-A0A4Q6INU4-F1
#
_entry.id   AF-A0A4Q6INU4-F1
#
_cell.length_a   1.000
_cell.length_b   1.000
_cell.length_c   1.000
_cell.angle_alpha   90.00
_cell.angle_beta   90.00
_cell.angle_gamma   90.00
#
_symmetry.space_group_name_H-M   'P 1'
#
loop_
_entity.id
_entity.type
_entity.pdbx_description
1 polymer ?
#
loop_
_entity_poly.entity_id
_entity_poly.type
_entity_poly.pdbx_seq_one_letter_code
_entity_poly.pdbx_strand_id
1 'polypeptide(L)'
;MPRSYSPEFRRKVLDLVASGRKVAEVAQLLGISDQTIYIWRRQHLIDTGQLPGTTSSDLSELAAARKRIAELEAELAIHRRAAELLGTATSPKGGSKPSA
;
A
#
# COMPACT_ATOMS: atom_id res chain seq x y z
N MET A 1 7.06 -2.90 -15.47
CA MET A 1 5.83 -2.49 -14.75
C MET A 1 4.66 -2.65 -15.71
N PRO A 2 3.53 -3.27 -15.33
CA PRO A 2 2.34 -3.19 -16.17
C PRO A 2 2.03 -1.72 -16.42
N ARG A 3 1.78 -1.36 -17.68
CA ARG A 3 1.56 0.02 -18.11
C ARG A 3 0.21 0.48 -17.56
N SER A 4 0.22 1.06 -16.36
CA SER A 4 -0.97 1.66 -15.77
C SER A 4 -1.30 2.95 -16.50
N TYR A 5 -2.58 3.19 -16.72
CA TYR A 5 -3.05 4.48 -17.23
C TYR A 5 -2.74 5.59 -16.22
N SER A 6 -2.30 6.74 -16.71
CA SER A 6 -1.99 7.88 -15.82
C SER A 6 -3.26 8.37 -15.10
N PRO A 7 -3.13 8.92 -13.88
CA PRO A 7 -4.27 9.49 -13.15
C PRO A 7 -4.98 10.59 -13.95
N GLU A 8 -4.22 11.40 -14.70
CA GLU A 8 -4.74 12.46 -15.56
C GLU A 8 -5.58 11.91 -16.70
N PHE A 9 -5.13 10.82 -17.35
CA PHE A 9 -5.89 10.15 -18.40
C PHE A 9 -7.20 9.60 -17.84
N ARG A 10 -7.14 8.90 -16.69
CA ARG A 10 -8.34 8.39 -16.01
C ARG A 10 -9.34 9.51 -15.70
N ARG A 11 -8.86 10.65 -15.20
CA ARG A 11 -9.72 11.81 -14.88
C ARG A 11 -10.43 12.32 -16.13
N LYS A 12 -9.69 12.58 -17.22
CA LYS A 12 -10.27 13.02 -18.51
C LYS A 12 -11.31 12.04 -19.05
N VAL A 13 -11.08 10.73 -18.92
CA VAL A 13 -12.06 9.70 -19.30
C VAL A 13 -13.35 9.82 -18.48
N LEU A 14 -13.22 9.99 -17.16
CA LEU A 14 -14.37 10.16 -16.28
C LEU A 14 -15.11 11.48 -16.55
N ASP A 15 -14.41 12.56 -16.87
CA ASP A 15 -15.01 13.84 -17.23
C ASP A 15 -15.88 13.72 -18.49
N LEU A 16 -15.41 12.98 -19.50
CA LEU A 16 -16.20 12.69 -20.71
C LEU A 16 -17.47 11.87 -20.42
N VAL A 17 -17.39 10.91 -19.50
CA VAL A 17 -18.56 10.13 -19.08
C VAL A 17 -19.52 11.01 -18.26
N ALA A 18 -18.98 11.87 -17.40
CA ALA A 18 -19.75 12.82 -16.59
C ALA A 18 -20.46 13.88 -17.45
N SER A 19 -19.88 14.24 -18.61
CA SER A 19 -20.52 15.14 -19.59
C SER A 19 -21.67 14.49 -20.37
N GLY A 20 -22.07 13.25 -20.03
CA GLY A 20 -23.19 12.55 -20.62
C GLY A 20 -22.85 11.61 -21.78
N ARG A 21 -21.58 11.45 -22.15
CA ARG A 21 -21.20 10.45 -23.17
C ARG A 21 -21.37 9.03 -22.64
N LYS A 22 -21.79 8.13 -23.52
CA LYS A 22 -21.93 6.71 -23.17
C LYS A 22 -20.55 6.08 -22.97
N VAL A 23 -20.42 5.23 -21.96
CA VAL A 23 -19.16 4.52 -21.66
C VAL A 23 -18.62 3.77 -22.88
N ALA A 24 -19.49 3.06 -23.61
CA ALA A 24 -19.11 2.33 -24.83
C ALA A 24 -18.51 3.24 -25.92
N GLU A 25 -19.05 4.45 -26.08
CA GLU A 25 -18.56 5.42 -27.06
C GLU A 25 -17.18 5.96 -26.68
N VAL A 26 -16.97 6.24 -25.38
CA VAL A 26 -15.68 6.69 -24.85
C VAL A 26 -14.63 5.59 -24.96
N ALA A 27 -15.00 4.35 -24.63
CA ALA A 27 -14.15 3.16 -24.72
C ALA A 27 -13.67 2.89 -26.14
N GLN A 28 -14.59 2.90 -27.11
CA GLN A 28 -14.27 2.75 -28.54
C GLN A 28 -13.35 3.86 -29.04
N LEU A 29 -13.64 5.12 -28.70
CA LEU A 29 -12.83 6.27 -29.12
C LEU A 29 -11.38 6.18 -28.61
N LEU A 30 -11.18 5.66 -27.40
CA LEU A 30 -9.87 5.62 -26.74
C LEU A 30 -9.16 4.27 -26.85
N GLY A 31 -9.80 3.27 -27.48
CA GLY A 31 -9.25 1.93 -27.61
C GLY A 31 -9.04 1.22 -26.26
N ILE A 32 -9.91 1.46 -25.28
CA ILE A 32 -9.86 0.81 -23.96
C ILE A 32 -11.13 0.02 -23.69
N SER A 33 -11.07 -0.94 -22.77
CA SER A 33 -12.26 -1.72 -22.39
C SER A 33 -13.26 -0.86 -21.60
N ASP A 34 -14.55 -1.00 -21.93
CA ASP A 34 -15.68 -0.46 -21.17
C ASP A 34 -15.58 -0.81 -19.68
N GLN A 35 -15.18 -2.04 -19.37
CA GLN A 35 -15.06 -2.53 -17.99
C GLN A 35 -14.03 -1.72 -17.19
N THR A 36 -12.93 -1.33 -17.83
CA THR A 36 -11.92 -0.45 -17.21
C THR A 36 -12.54 0.89 -16.80
N ILE A 37 -13.36 1.49 -17.66
CA ILE A 37 -14.05 2.75 -17.39
C ILE A 37 -15.06 2.59 -16.25
N TYR A 38 -15.83 1.49 -16.24
CA TYR A 38 -16.77 1.21 -15.14
C TYR A 38 -16.07 1.05 -13.80
N ILE A 39 -14.92 0.37 -13.75
CA ILE A 39 -14.12 0.23 -12.53
C ILE A 39 -13.66 1.61 -12.03
N TRP A 40 -13.13 2.45 -12.93
CA TRP A 40 -12.70 3.80 -12.56
C TRP A 40 -13.85 4.66 -12.07
N ARG A 41 -15.01 4.58 -12.74
CA ARG A 41 -16.20 5.32 -12.33
C ARG A 41 -16.66 4.88 -10.95
N ARG A 42 -16.73 3.56 -10.69
CA ARG A 42 -17.10 3.04 -9.37
C ARG A 42 -16.14 3.53 -8.28
N GLN A 43 -14.82 3.44 -8.51
CA GLN A 43 -13.85 3.93 -7.53
C GLN A 43 -13.97 5.44 -7.30
N HIS A 44 -14.20 6.22 -8.36
CA HIS A 44 -14.41 7.66 -8.23
C HIS A 44 -15.66 8.00 -7.39
N LEU A 45 -16.74 7.24 -7.56
CA LEU A 45 -17.95 7.40 -6.74
C LEU A 45 -17.70 7.04 -5.27
N ILE A 46 -16.85 6.03 -5.00
CA ILE A 46 -16.42 5.69 -3.64
C ILE A 46 -15.56 6.81 -3.04
N ASP A 47 -14.56 7.28 -3.80
CA ASP A 47 -13.62 8.32 -3.37
C ASP A 47 -14.32 9.67 -3.12
N THR A 48 -15.47 9.92 -3.77
CA THR A 48 -16.30 11.12 -3.57
C THR A 48 -17.43 10.91 -2.55
N GLY A 49 -17.50 9.75 -1.90
CA GLY A 49 -18.50 9.43 -0.87
C GLY A 49 -19.91 9.19 -1.41
N GLN A 50 -20.08 9.05 -2.73
CA GLN A 50 -21.37 8.76 -3.36
C GLN A 50 -21.74 7.27 -3.30
N LEU A 51 -20.75 6.39 -3.16
CA LEU A 51 -20.95 4.96 -2.92
C LEU A 51 -20.17 4.50 -1.70
N PRO A 52 -20.69 3.52 -0.94
CA PRO A 52 -19.92 2.88 0.12
C PRO A 52 -18.76 2.08 -0.47
N GLY A 53 -17.61 2.10 0.21
CA GLY A 53 -16.42 1.34 -0.16
C GLY A 53 -15.16 1.91 0.45
N THR A 54 -14.04 1.23 0.23
CA THR A 54 -12.71 1.70 0.64
C THR A 54 -12.20 2.72 -0.37
N THR A 55 -11.79 3.89 0.12
CA THR A 55 -11.28 4.94 -0.77
C THR A 55 -9.86 4.62 -1.24
N SER A 56 -9.46 5.23 -2.35
CA SER A 56 -8.09 5.16 -2.84
C SER A 56 -7.07 5.70 -1.81
N SER A 57 -7.48 6.67 -0.96
CA SER A 57 -6.65 7.20 0.12
C SER A 57 -6.43 6.16 1.21
N ASP A 58 -7.51 5.53 1.69
CA ASP A 58 -7.43 4.49 2.73
C ASP A 58 -6.53 3.33 2.31
N LEU A 59 -6.61 2.92 1.04
CA LEU A 59 -5.74 1.88 0.49
C LEU A 59 -4.26 2.30 0.49
N SER A 60 -3.98 3.57 0.15
CA SER A 60 -2.62 4.11 0.15
C SER A 60 -2.05 4.19 1.57
N GLU A 61 -2.85 4.66 2.52
CA GLU A 61 -2.48 4.71 3.93
C GLU A 61 -2.23 3.32 4.51
N LEU A 62 -3.10 2.35 4.21
CA LEU A 62 -2.93 0.97 4.62
C LEU A 62 -1.63 0.36 4.06
N ALA A 63 -1.29 0.65 2.80
CA ALA A 63 -0.06 0.19 2.18
C ALA A 63 1.18 0.81 2.85
N ALA A 64 1.15 2.13 3.13
CA ALA A 64 2.22 2.83 3.83
C ALA A 64 2.41 2.29 5.26
N ALA A 65 1.31 2.06 5.98
CA ALA A 65 1.35 1.50 7.33
C ALA A 65 1.95 0.09 7.34
N ARG A 66 1.53 -0.79 6.41
CA ARG A 66 2.10 -2.14 6.27
C ARG A 66 3.59 -2.10 5.97
N LYS A 67 4.03 -1.19 5.10
CA LYS A 67 5.45 -1.00 4.82
C LYS A 67 6.22 -0.58 6.07
N ARG A 68 5.70 0.38 6.83
CA ARG A 68 6.35 0.85 8.05
C ARG A 68 6.43 -0.23 9.12
N ILE A 69 5.38 -1.05 9.27
CA ILE A 69 5.38 -2.20 10.17
C ILE A 69 6.50 -3.18 9.78
N ALA A 70 6.61 -3.54 8.51
CA ALA A 70 7.65 -4.46 8.05
C ALA A 70 9.07 -3.91 8.29
N GLU A 71 9.28 -2.60 8.10
CA GLU A 71 10.55 -1.93 8.40
C GLU A 71 10.88 -2.02 9.91
N LEU A 72 9.91 -1.70 10.77
CA LEU A 72 10.07 -1.76 12.22
C LEU A 72 10.33 -3.19 12.73
N GLU A 73 9.65 -4.18 12.17
CA GLU A 73 9.87 -5.59 12.50
C GLU A 73 11.30 -6.04 12.12
N ALA A 74 11.82 -5.56 10.99
CA ALA A 74 13.20 -5.82 10.58
C ALA A 74 14.22 -5.15 11.52
N GLU A 75 13.99 -3.89 11.91
CA GLU A 75 14.82 -3.18 12.90
C GLU A 75 14.83 -3.93 14.24
N LEU A 76 13.67 -4.34 14.73
CA LEU A 76 13.55 -5.11 15.97
C LEU A 76 14.27 -6.46 15.90
N ALA A 77 14.20 -7.16 14.77
CA ALA A 77 14.92 -8.43 14.58
C ALA A 77 16.44 -8.23 14.70
N ILE A 78 16.97 -7.17 14.10
CA ILE A 78 18.40 -6.82 14.19
C ILE A 78 18.78 -6.50 15.64
N HIS A 79 17.99 -5.68 16.34
CA HIS A 79 18.24 -5.34 17.74
C HIS A 79 18.20 -6.54 18.67
N ARG A 80 17.22 -7.43 18.51
CA ARG A 80 17.14 -8.69 19.26
C ARG A 80 18.36 -9.55 19.01
N ARG A 81 18.79 -9.69 17.75
CA ARG A 81 19.99 -10.45 17.41
C ARG A 81 21.26 -9.86 18.03
N ALA A 82 21.40 -8.54 18.04
CA ALA A 82 22.53 -7.87 18.67
C ALA A 82 22.53 -8.07 20.20
N ALA A 83 21.35 -7.96 20.84
CA ALA A 83 21.19 -8.20 22.27
C ALA A 83 21.53 -9.65 22.66
N GLU A 84 21.11 -10.64 21.87
CA GLU A 84 21.50 -12.05 22.06
C GLU A 84 23.03 -12.21 22.01
N LEU A 85 23.68 -11.66 20.98
CA LEU A 85 25.13 -11.75 20.83
C LEU A 85 25.87 -11.09 22.01
N LEU A 86 25.43 -9.90 22.44
CA LEU A 86 26.02 -9.20 23.59
C LEU A 86 25.73 -9.91 24.93
N GLY A 87 24.54 -10.48 25.09
CA GLY A 87 24.17 -11.29 26.26
C GLY A 87 25.02 -12.56 26.37
N THR A 88 25.35 -13.19 25.23
CA THR A 88 26.31 -14.32 25.21
C THR A 88 27.75 -13.88 25.50
N ALA A 89 28.14 -12.66 25.10
CA ALA A 89 29.47 -12.12 25.34
C ALA A 89 29.72 -11.67 26.80
N THR A 90 28.65 -11.43 27.58
CA THR A 90 28.73 -10.93 28.96
C THR A 90 28.56 -12.01 30.02
N SER A 91 28.53 -13.29 29.67
CA SER A 91 28.62 -14.37 30.67
C SER A 91 30.02 -14.37 31.29
N PRO A 92 30.22 -13.86 32.53
CA PRO A 92 31.55 -13.73 33.10
C PRO A 92 31.94 -15.10 33.62
N LYS A 93 32.89 -15.74 32.93
CA LYS A 93 33.57 -16.90 33.46
C LYS A 93 34.44 -16.45 34.65
N GLY A 94 33.97 -16.73 35.87
CA GLY A 94 34.82 -16.91 37.05
C GLY A 94 34.57 -15.97 38.23
N GLY A 95 34.23 -16.53 39.38
CA GLY A 95 34.38 -15.82 40.66
C GLY A 95 33.62 -16.39 41.86
N SER A 96 34.01 -17.55 42.38
CA SER A 96 34.02 -17.82 43.83
C SER A 96 34.65 -19.18 44.14
N LYS A 97 35.91 -19.16 44.58
CA LYS A 97 36.48 -20.25 45.38
C LYS A 97 35.93 -20.10 46.81
N PRO A 98 35.40 -21.16 47.44
CA PRO A 98 35.11 -21.11 48.87
C PRO A 98 36.45 -21.22 49.63
N SER A 99 36.80 -20.21 50.40
CA SER A 99 37.88 -20.32 51.39
C SER A 99 37.35 -21.02 52.63
N ALA A 100 38.08 -22.04 53.09
CA ALA A 100 37.91 -22.73 54.36
C ALA A 100 38.62 -21.96 55.50
#